data_AF-A0A8K0W588-F1
#
_entry.id   AF-A0A8K0W588-F1
#
_cell.length_a   1.000
_cell.length_b   1.000
_cell.length_c   1.000
_cell.angle_alpha   90.00
_cell.angle_beta   90.00
_cell.angle_gamma   90.00
#
_symmetry.space_group_name_H-M   'P 1'
#
loop_
_entity.id
_entity.type
_entity.pdbx_description
1 polymer ?
#
loop_
_entity_poly.entity_id
_entity_poly.type
_entity_poly.pdbx_seq_one_letter_code
_entity_poly.pdbx_strand_id
1 'polypeptide(L)'
;MMPTNPHSVNSSECHSDFLLYGVEDPRPFDPLGALLFQQDNPQYSRQAMFSPLCLAAIQNAPEAIRDIHCRHQEYMQRELDLALFLANRQGNERAASMLIHYHANPGRVSSANGLHGAAWAGLNHNIQRYIELSRVKPDVTDGSSATPIIYAILGTQDEECAWETIEYLLTHGASISARFTSKELSYADIAQKERKEHLVRKFKEWEACSSPTIMNSSREPSCMPVGDNDQPDNNRPQEGPAADEGASLSRESSCTVDDVPPNNKRPREDPEVNGGAKRARGA
;
A
#
# COMPACT_ATOMS: atom_id res chain seq x y z
N MET A 1 -9.93 49.67 38.89
CA MET A 1 -10.40 48.36 38.39
C MET A 1 -10.07 48.29 36.91
N MET A 2 -9.07 47.48 36.58
CA MET A 2 -8.69 47.07 35.23
C MET A 2 -8.51 45.55 35.32
N PRO A 3 -8.99 44.75 34.35
CA PRO A 3 -8.88 43.30 34.42
C PRO A 3 -7.44 42.88 34.11
N THR A 4 -6.84 42.15 35.04
CA THR A 4 -5.59 41.40 34.82
C THR A 4 -5.88 40.21 33.90
N ASN A 5 -5.31 40.24 32.70
CA ASN A 5 -5.37 39.17 31.72
C ASN A 5 -4.40 38.03 32.12
N PRO A 6 -4.84 36.77 32.23
CA PRO A 6 -3.97 35.67 32.61
C PRO A 6 -3.08 35.27 31.43
N HIS A 7 -1.78 35.50 31.57
CA HIS A 7 -0.79 34.87 30.74
C HIS A 7 -0.63 33.40 31.13
N SER A 8 -0.44 32.57 30.09
CA SER A 8 0.29 31.30 30.12
C SER A 8 -0.44 30.12 30.77
N VAL A 9 -1.34 29.50 30.01
CA VAL A 9 -1.57 28.06 30.16
C VAL A 9 -0.48 27.35 29.38
N ASN A 10 0.48 26.80 30.11
CA ASN A 10 1.53 25.92 29.63
C ASN A 10 0.93 24.78 28.81
N SER A 11 1.27 24.72 27.52
CA SER A 11 1.16 23.51 26.71
C SER A 11 2.26 22.52 27.12
N SER A 12 2.12 21.92 28.30
CA SER A 12 3.02 20.86 28.77
C SER A 12 2.34 20.01 29.85
N GLU A 13 1.26 19.33 29.48
CA GLU A 13 0.81 18.13 30.18
C GLU A 13 0.96 16.95 29.22
N CYS A 14 2.21 16.63 28.89
CA CYS A 14 2.54 15.31 28.38
C CYS A 14 2.45 14.36 29.59
N HIS A 15 1.41 13.53 29.65
CA HIS A 15 1.16 12.60 30.74
C HIS A 15 2.44 11.81 31.08
N SER A 16 2.91 11.96 32.31
CA SER A 16 4.12 11.36 32.87
C SER A 16 4.15 9.82 32.88
N ASP A 17 3.07 9.18 32.44
CA ASP A 17 2.89 7.72 32.43
C ASP A 17 3.29 7.06 31.09
N PHE A 18 3.59 7.86 30.05
CA PHE A 18 4.15 7.38 28.78
C PHE A 18 5.68 7.41 28.82
N LEU A 19 6.26 6.74 29.81
CA LEU A 19 7.69 6.49 29.81
C LEU A 19 8.01 5.54 28.66
N LEU A 20 8.87 6.00 27.75
CA LEU A 20 9.39 5.18 26.68
C LEU A 20 10.39 4.18 27.27
N TYR A 21 10.30 2.91 26.88
CA TYR A 21 11.20 1.86 27.32
C TYR A 21 12.12 1.44 26.19
N GLY A 22 13.42 1.31 26.51
CA GLY A 22 14.41 0.76 25.59
C GLY A 22 14.24 -0.74 25.43
N VAL A 23 14.14 -1.21 24.19
CA VAL A 23 14.18 -2.63 23.86
C VAL A 23 15.44 -2.90 23.06
N GLU A 24 16.18 -3.96 23.43
CA GLU A 24 17.29 -4.48 22.63
C GLU A 24 16.81 -5.71 21.85
N ASP A 25 16.85 -5.64 20.52
CA ASP A 25 16.66 -6.79 19.62
C ASP A 25 17.99 -7.03 18.88
N PRO A 26 18.44 -8.30 18.71
CA PRO A 26 19.61 -8.60 17.89
C PRO A 26 19.48 -8.11 16.43
N ARG A 27 18.25 -7.89 15.95
CA ARG A 27 17.95 -7.35 14.62
C ARG A 27 17.66 -5.84 14.69
N PRO A 28 18.07 -5.06 13.68
CA PRO A 28 17.83 -3.62 13.65
C PRO A 28 16.33 -3.31 13.69
N PHE A 29 15.92 -2.40 14.58
CA PHE A 29 14.55 -1.89 14.60
C PHE A 29 14.25 -1.02 13.38
N ASP A 30 15.28 -0.39 12.83
CA ASP A 30 15.25 0.40 11.59
C ASP A 30 16.09 -0.26 10.46
N PRO A 31 15.55 -1.30 9.80
CA PRO A 31 16.21 -2.00 8.70
C PRO A 31 16.32 -1.12 7.45
N LEU A 32 15.43 -0.14 7.27
CA LEU A 32 15.50 0.83 6.18
C LEU A 32 16.67 1.79 6.41
N GLY A 33 16.86 2.27 7.64
CA GLY A 33 18.05 3.01 8.04
C GLY A 33 19.33 2.22 7.76
N ALA A 34 19.37 0.93 8.13
CA ALA A 34 20.54 0.08 7.84
C ALA A 34 20.83 -0.05 6.33
N LEU A 35 19.80 -0.21 5.49
CA LEU A 35 19.92 -0.27 4.04
C LEU A 35 20.41 1.07 3.43
N LEU A 36 19.93 2.19 3.97
CA LEU A 36 20.26 3.54 3.48
C LEU A 36 21.62 4.03 3.94
N PHE A 37 22.01 3.67 5.17
CA PHE A 37 23.21 4.12 5.86
C PHE A 37 24.14 2.94 6.14
N GLN A 38 24.46 2.12 5.13
CA GLN A 38 25.36 0.95 5.16
C GLN A 38 26.76 1.18 5.82
N GLN A 39 27.03 2.36 6.42
CA GLN A 39 28.26 2.75 7.10
C GLN A 39 28.10 3.24 8.55
N ASP A 40 26.90 3.31 9.14
CA ASP A 40 26.76 3.87 10.51
C ASP A 40 26.54 2.81 11.61
N ASN A 41 27.10 3.14 12.77
CA ASN A 41 27.36 2.30 13.94
C ASN A 41 26.18 1.35 14.32
N PRO A 42 26.36 0.01 14.26
CA PRO A 42 25.28 -0.97 14.47
C PRO A 42 24.65 -0.93 15.87
N GLN A 43 25.27 -0.25 16.82
CA GLN A 43 24.76 -0.07 18.18
C GLN A 43 23.56 0.90 18.24
N TYR A 44 23.48 1.89 17.35
CA TYR A 44 22.38 2.87 17.32
C TYR A 44 21.09 2.33 16.70
N SER A 45 21.15 1.26 15.91
CA SER A 45 19.97 0.66 15.26
C SER A 45 19.21 -0.34 16.15
N ARG A 46 19.80 -0.73 17.29
CA ARG A 46 19.30 -1.81 18.16
C ARG A 46 18.50 -1.34 19.37
N GLN A 47 18.57 -0.05 19.70
CA GLN A 47 17.79 0.52 20.79
C GLN A 47 16.67 1.38 20.22
N ALA A 48 15.44 0.90 20.42
CA ALA A 48 14.24 1.66 20.11
C ALA A 48 13.47 1.93 21.41
N MET A 49 12.90 3.13 21.46
CA MET A 49 12.13 3.63 22.59
C MET A 49 10.65 3.47 22.27
N PHE A 50 9.96 2.60 23.01
CA PHE A 50 8.56 2.26 22.74
C PHE A 50 7.64 2.63 23.90
N SER A 51 6.43 3.05 23.56
CA SER A 51 5.36 3.26 24.54
C SER A 51 4.91 1.94 25.16
N PRO A 52 4.23 1.97 26.32
CA PRO A 52 3.63 0.78 26.93
C PRO A 52 2.70 0.02 25.97
N LEU A 53 1.96 0.72 25.11
CA LEU A 53 1.09 0.08 24.12
C LEU A 53 1.90 -0.71 23.08
N CYS A 54 2.96 -0.09 22.54
CA CYS A 54 3.85 -0.75 21.58
C CYS A 54 4.54 -1.97 22.20
N LEU A 55 4.98 -1.89 23.45
CA LEU A 55 5.55 -3.04 24.17
C LEU A 55 4.52 -4.17 24.34
N ALA A 56 3.29 -3.84 24.77
CA ALA A 56 2.23 -4.83 24.90
C ALA A 56 1.90 -5.51 23.57
N ALA A 57 1.96 -4.75 22.46
CA ALA A 57 1.77 -5.29 21.11
C ALA A 57 2.91 -6.23 20.68
N ILE A 58 4.17 -5.88 20.95
CA ILE A 58 5.35 -6.72 20.70
C ILE A 58 5.31 -8.01 21.53
N GLN A 59 4.83 -7.94 22.77
CA GLN A 59 4.75 -9.07 23.70
C GLN A 59 3.49 -9.93 23.53
N ASN A 60 2.60 -9.57 22.59
CA ASN A 60 1.30 -10.22 22.39
C ASN A 60 0.46 -10.26 23.68
N ALA A 61 0.34 -9.13 24.38
CA ALA A 61 -0.37 -8.99 25.65
C ALA A 61 -1.71 -8.26 25.47
N PRO A 62 -2.78 -8.92 24.95
CA PRO A 62 -4.04 -8.27 24.61
C PRO A 62 -4.75 -7.63 25.82
N GLU A 63 -4.64 -8.22 27.01
CA GLU A 63 -5.22 -7.66 28.22
C GLU A 63 -4.57 -6.31 28.57
N ALA A 64 -3.25 -6.19 28.43
CA ALA A 64 -2.55 -4.93 28.61
C ALA A 64 -2.92 -3.90 27.53
N ILE A 65 -3.06 -4.31 26.26
CA ILE A 65 -3.51 -3.44 25.16
C ILE A 65 -4.87 -2.84 25.50
N ARG A 66 -5.84 -3.67 25.91
CA ARG A 66 -7.17 -3.21 26.33
C ARG A 66 -7.10 -2.23 27.48
N ASP A 67 -6.38 -2.59 28.54
CA ASP A 67 -6.34 -1.80 29.77
C ASP A 67 -5.64 -0.44 29.55
N ILE A 68 -4.66 -0.37 28.65
CA ILE A 68 -4.00 0.88 28.24
C ILE A 68 -4.95 1.71 27.36
N HIS A 69 -5.58 1.10 26.35
CA HIS A 69 -6.51 1.80 25.47
C HIS A 69 -7.67 2.46 26.24
N CYS A 70 -8.26 1.75 27.20
CA CYS A 70 -9.34 2.28 28.03
C CYS A 70 -8.93 3.48 28.91
N ARG A 71 -7.63 3.62 29.23
CA ARG A 71 -7.14 4.70 30.10
C ARG A 71 -6.68 5.95 29.35
N HIS A 72 -6.33 5.83 28.07
CA HIS A 72 -5.62 6.88 27.32
C HIS A 72 -6.25 7.21 25.96
N GLN A 73 -7.58 7.28 25.87
CA GLN A 73 -8.30 7.36 24.59
C GLN A 73 -7.96 8.58 23.70
N GLU A 74 -7.52 9.71 24.26
CA GLU A 74 -7.53 11.01 23.54
C GLU A 74 -6.30 11.33 22.68
N TYR A 75 -5.19 10.57 22.72
CA TYR A 75 -3.96 10.91 21.98
C TYR A 75 -3.25 9.72 21.30
N MET A 76 -3.98 8.65 21.00
CA MET A 76 -3.37 7.34 20.74
C MET A 76 -3.32 6.90 19.29
N GLN A 77 -3.85 7.65 18.31
CA GLN A 77 -3.97 7.10 16.96
C GLN A 77 -2.61 6.74 16.33
N ARG A 78 -1.59 7.61 16.45
CA ARG A 78 -0.25 7.27 15.94
C ARG A 78 0.37 6.09 16.69
N GLU A 79 0.14 6.00 18.00
CA GLU A 79 0.61 4.91 18.84
C GLU A 79 -0.09 3.58 18.51
N LEU A 80 -1.39 3.59 18.24
CA LEU A 80 -2.17 2.44 17.80
C LEU A 80 -1.66 1.92 16.46
N ASP A 81 -1.36 2.82 15.52
CA ASP A 81 -0.87 2.45 14.19
C ASP A 81 0.54 1.88 14.24
N LEU A 82 1.41 2.49 15.06
CA LEU A 82 2.76 1.97 15.31
C LEU A 82 2.71 0.61 16.04
N ALA A 83 1.87 0.47 17.07
CA ALA A 83 1.67 -0.78 17.78
C ALA A 83 1.14 -1.86 16.81
N LEU A 84 0.27 -1.51 15.85
CA LEU A 84 -0.23 -2.44 14.85
C LEU A 84 0.88 -2.88 13.90
N PHE A 85 1.72 -1.96 13.43
CA PHE A 85 2.92 -2.29 12.65
C PHE A 85 3.80 -3.29 13.42
N LEU A 86 4.10 -3.01 14.70
CA LEU A 86 4.96 -3.85 15.53
C LEU A 86 4.35 -5.21 15.84
N ALA A 87 3.04 -5.28 16.13
CA ALA A 87 2.33 -6.55 16.34
C ALA A 87 2.44 -7.45 15.11
N ASN A 88 2.13 -6.91 13.91
CA ASN A 88 2.25 -7.68 12.67
C ASN A 88 3.71 -8.08 12.39
N ARG A 89 4.66 -7.16 12.59
CA ARG A 89 6.09 -7.43 12.38
C ARG A 89 6.59 -8.62 13.21
N GLN A 90 6.03 -8.83 14.40
CA GLN A 90 6.36 -9.95 15.28
C GLN A 90 5.48 -11.20 15.07
N GLY A 91 4.52 -11.18 14.15
CA GLY A 91 3.58 -12.30 13.95
C GLY A 91 2.46 -12.38 14.98
N ASN A 92 2.24 -11.33 15.79
CA ASN A 92 1.27 -11.33 16.88
C ASN A 92 -0.15 -11.01 16.38
N GLU A 93 -0.79 -11.96 15.70
CA GLU A 93 -2.11 -11.77 15.07
C GLU A 93 -3.21 -11.38 16.06
N ARG A 94 -3.18 -11.92 17.29
CA ARG A 94 -4.19 -11.58 18.33
C ARG A 94 -4.09 -10.12 18.76
N ALA A 95 -2.86 -9.63 18.99
CA ALA A 95 -2.62 -8.22 19.26
C ALA A 95 -3.01 -7.35 18.06
N ALA A 96 -2.62 -7.73 16.84
CA ALA A 96 -2.97 -6.98 15.63
C ALA A 96 -4.49 -6.87 15.44
N SER A 97 -5.23 -7.96 15.60
CA SER A 97 -6.70 -7.96 15.50
C SER A 97 -7.35 -7.06 16.56
N MET A 98 -6.80 -7.01 17.77
CA MET A 98 -7.29 -6.13 18.82
C MET A 98 -7.02 -4.65 18.52
N LEU A 99 -5.84 -4.34 17.98
CA LEU A 99 -5.49 -2.97 17.58
C LEU A 99 -6.36 -2.48 16.42
N ILE A 100 -6.68 -3.34 15.46
CA ILE A 100 -7.68 -3.04 14.41
C ILE A 100 -9.06 -2.77 15.01
N HIS A 101 -9.48 -3.55 16.01
CA HIS A 101 -10.74 -3.32 16.72
C HIS A 101 -10.76 -1.95 17.43
N TYR A 102 -9.60 -1.50 17.93
CA TYR A 102 -9.38 -0.15 18.45
C TYR A 102 -9.04 0.89 17.37
N HIS A 103 -9.44 0.63 16.13
CA HIS A 103 -9.34 1.56 15.00
C HIS A 103 -7.91 1.97 14.61
N ALA A 104 -6.90 1.13 14.91
CA ALA A 104 -5.59 1.30 14.29
C ALA A 104 -5.71 1.27 12.76
N ASN A 105 -5.03 2.19 12.08
CA ASN A 105 -5.03 2.32 10.64
C ASN A 105 -3.93 1.44 10.01
N PRO A 106 -4.29 0.34 9.33
CA PRO A 106 -3.30 -0.55 8.71
C PRO A 106 -2.58 0.05 7.51
N GLY A 107 -3.04 1.18 6.97
CA GLY A 107 -2.54 1.80 5.74
C GLY A 107 -2.24 3.28 5.87
N ARG A 108 -1.83 3.76 7.06
CA ARG A 108 -1.43 5.16 7.23
C ARG A 108 -0.29 5.49 6.24
N VAL A 109 -0.55 6.45 5.37
CA VAL A 109 0.42 6.95 4.39
C VAL A 109 1.53 7.71 5.10
N SER A 110 2.75 7.66 4.55
CA SER A 110 3.93 8.35 5.07
C SER A 110 4.33 7.91 6.48
N SER A 111 3.96 6.68 6.87
CA SER A 111 4.36 6.04 8.12
C SER A 111 4.44 4.53 7.94
N ALA A 112 5.36 3.87 8.64
CA ALA A 112 5.32 2.42 8.77
C ALA A 112 3.97 2.03 9.41
N ASN A 113 3.29 1.05 8.82
CA ASN A 113 1.88 0.79 9.12
C ASN A 113 1.61 -0.73 9.15
N GLY A 114 0.38 -1.13 9.50
CA GLY A 114 0.02 -2.54 9.63
C GLY A 114 0.37 -3.39 8.40
N LEU A 115 0.18 -2.86 7.19
CA LEU A 115 0.50 -3.57 5.95
C LEU A 115 2.01 -3.78 5.77
N HIS A 116 2.83 -2.78 6.08
CA HIS A 116 4.30 -2.93 6.11
C HIS A 116 4.74 -4.02 7.09
N GLY A 117 4.16 -4.03 8.30
CA GLY A 117 4.49 -5.01 9.34
C GLY A 117 4.06 -6.42 8.95
N ALA A 118 2.90 -6.57 8.30
CA ALA A 118 2.41 -7.86 7.83
C ALA A 118 3.28 -8.42 6.70
N ALA A 119 3.70 -7.57 5.75
CA ALA A 119 4.62 -7.94 4.68
C ALA A 119 6.00 -8.36 5.20
N TRP A 120 6.52 -7.69 6.23
CA TRP A 120 7.77 -8.08 6.89
C TRP A 120 7.75 -9.52 7.41
N ALA A 121 6.65 -9.92 8.05
CA ALA A 121 6.50 -11.21 8.70
C ALA A 121 5.88 -12.30 7.80
N GLY A 122 5.41 -11.95 6.60
CA GLY A 122 4.77 -12.91 5.68
C GLY A 122 3.33 -13.27 6.03
N LEU A 123 2.61 -12.36 6.69
CA LEU A 123 1.23 -12.60 7.15
C LEU A 123 0.22 -12.36 6.03
N ASN A 124 0.19 -13.23 5.02
CA ASN A 124 -0.65 -13.08 3.83
C ASN A 124 -2.16 -12.92 4.15
N HIS A 125 -2.66 -13.58 5.19
CA HIS A 125 -4.05 -13.41 5.64
C HIS A 125 -4.33 -11.97 6.15
N ASN A 126 -3.37 -11.33 6.83
CA ASN A 126 -3.49 -9.94 7.29
C ASN A 126 -3.31 -8.96 6.14
N ILE A 127 -2.38 -9.23 5.22
CA ILE A 127 -2.21 -8.46 3.98
C ILE A 127 -3.53 -8.42 3.21
N GLN A 128 -4.15 -9.59 2.98
CA GLN A 128 -5.45 -9.72 2.35
C GLN A 128 -6.51 -8.88 3.08
N ARG A 129 -6.62 -9.07 4.40
CA ARG A 129 -7.60 -8.35 5.22
C ARG A 129 -7.45 -6.83 5.10
N TYR A 130 -6.23 -6.32 5.10
CA TYR A 130 -5.98 -4.87 5.01
C TYR A 130 -6.27 -4.32 3.62
N ILE A 131 -5.91 -5.04 2.55
CA ILE A 131 -6.17 -4.62 1.18
C ILE A 131 -7.67 -4.67 0.87
N GLU A 132 -8.34 -5.79 1.17
CA GLU A 132 -9.71 -6.02 0.76
C GLU A 132 -10.74 -5.34 1.68
N LEU A 133 -10.58 -5.49 3.00
CA LEU A 133 -11.58 -4.98 3.95
C LEU A 133 -11.31 -3.54 4.34
N SER A 134 -10.04 -3.21 4.60
CA SER A 134 -9.64 -1.84 4.99
C SER A 134 -9.31 -0.94 3.80
N ARG A 135 -9.37 -1.46 2.56
CA ARG A 135 -9.10 -0.73 1.31
C ARG A 135 -7.73 -0.06 1.27
N VAL A 136 -6.74 -0.67 1.92
CA VAL A 136 -5.36 -0.18 1.91
C VAL A 136 -4.75 -0.46 0.54
N LYS A 137 -4.06 0.54 -0.02
CA LYS A 137 -3.33 0.34 -1.26
C LYS A 137 -2.12 -0.57 -1.05
N PRO A 138 -1.91 -1.61 -1.87
CA PRO A 138 -0.77 -2.52 -1.74
C PRO A 138 0.60 -1.84 -1.89
N ASP A 139 0.64 -0.69 -2.58
CA ASP A 139 1.83 0.13 -2.83
C ASP A 139 1.93 1.33 -1.87
N VAL A 140 1.18 1.33 -0.76
CA VAL A 140 1.26 2.39 0.25
C VAL A 140 2.71 2.62 0.66
N THR A 141 3.14 3.87 0.69
CA THR A 141 4.51 4.21 1.09
C THR A 141 4.57 4.69 2.53
N ASP A 142 5.65 4.32 3.21
CA ASP A 142 6.01 4.91 4.49
C ASP A 142 6.67 6.30 4.34
N GLY A 143 7.18 6.86 5.45
CA GLY A 143 7.83 8.17 5.46
C GLY A 143 9.14 8.23 4.66
N SER A 144 9.74 7.08 4.37
CA SER A 144 10.97 6.92 3.60
C SER A 144 10.72 6.51 2.14
N SER A 145 9.45 6.49 1.71
CA SER A 145 9.02 5.95 0.41
C SER A 145 9.20 4.43 0.25
N ALA A 146 9.38 3.69 1.34
CA ALA A 146 9.40 2.24 1.31
C ALA A 146 7.98 1.69 1.17
N THR A 147 7.84 0.63 0.38
CA THR A 147 6.58 -0.07 0.11
C THR A 147 6.53 -1.39 0.88
N PRO A 148 5.37 -2.05 1.04
CA PRO A 148 5.26 -3.37 1.65
C PRO A 148 6.18 -4.43 1.01
N ILE A 149 6.41 -4.37 -0.32
CA ILE A 149 7.37 -5.26 -1.00
C ILE A 149 8.79 -5.06 -0.45
N ILE A 150 9.21 -3.82 -0.18
CA ILE A 150 10.53 -3.56 0.42
C ILE A 150 10.61 -4.16 1.81
N TYR A 151 9.55 -4.04 2.61
CA TYR A 151 9.48 -4.69 3.92
C TYR A 151 9.53 -6.21 3.83
N ALA A 152 8.92 -6.84 2.82
CA ALA A 152 9.05 -8.28 2.59
C ALA A 152 10.49 -8.68 2.21
N ILE A 153 11.18 -7.89 1.37
CA ILE A 153 12.59 -8.12 1.02
C ILE A 153 13.48 -8.00 2.27
N LEU A 154 13.27 -7.00 3.12
CA LEU A 154 14.05 -6.79 4.35
C LEU A 154 13.63 -7.70 5.52
N GLY A 155 12.49 -8.36 5.37
CA GLY A 155 11.84 -9.16 6.40
C GLY A 155 12.63 -10.39 6.83
N THR A 156 12.13 -11.02 7.89
CA THR A 156 12.76 -12.19 8.55
C THR A 156 12.45 -13.51 7.88
N GLN A 157 11.63 -13.48 6.83
CA GLN A 157 11.30 -14.64 6.01
C GLN A 157 12.55 -15.12 5.24
N ASP A 158 12.63 -16.42 5.01
CA ASP A 158 13.52 -16.95 3.98
C ASP A 158 13.08 -16.45 2.58
N GLU A 159 13.95 -16.62 1.59
CA GLU A 159 13.73 -16.05 0.26
C GLU A 159 12.55 -16.68 -0.50
N GLU A 160 12.14 -17.91 -0.19
CA GLU A 160 10.98 -18.54 -0.85
C GLU A 160 9.70 -17.97 -0.26
N CYS A 161 9.57 -17.95 1.07
CA CYS A 161 8.42 -17.35 1.74
C CYS A 161 8.28 -15.84 1.46
N ALA A 162 9.41 -15.11 1.41
CA ALA A 162 9.41 -13.70 1.04
C ALA A 162 8.89 -13.51 -0.38
N TRP A 163 9.26 -14.38 -1.32
CA TRP A 163 8.76 -14.32 -2.69
C TRP A 163 7.26 -14.58 -2.76
N GLU A 164 6.72 -15.56 -2.04
CA GLU A 164 5.27 -15.81 -1.97
C GLU A 164 4.51 -14.57 -1.49
N THR A 165 5.02 -13.90 -0.45
CA THR A 165 4.44 -12.64 0.05
C THR A 165 4.51 -11.51 -0.99
N ILE A 166 5.62 -11.40 -1.72
CA ILE A 166 5.80 -10.41 -2.79
C ILE A 166 4.84 -10.68 -3.94
N GLU A 167 4.75 -11.91 -4.42
CA GLU A 167 3.83 -12.34 -5.47
C GLU A 167 2.38 -12.08 -5.06
N TYR A 168 2.05 -12.33 -3.79
CA TYR A 168 0.74 -12.00 -3.23
C TYR A 168 0.43 -10.50 -3.36
N LEU A 169 1.36 -9.63 -2.93
CA LEU A 169 1.21 -8.17 -3.04
C LEU A 169 1.09 -7.70 -4.50
N LEU A 170 1.90 -8.25 -5.41
CA LEU A 170 1.87 -7.95 -6.84
C LEU A 170 0.52 -8.33 -7.47
N THR A 171 0.01 -9.52 -7.17
CA THR A 171 -1.29 -10.00 -7.64
C THR A 171 -2.44 -9.12 -7.17
N HIS A 172 -2.27 -8.46 -6.02
CA HIS A 172 -3.26 -7.53 -5.45
C HIS A 172 -3.06 -6.07 -5.91
N GLY A 173 -2.17 -5.81 -6.87
CA GLY A 173 -2.02 -4.51 -7.52
C GLY A 173 -0.83 -3.68 -7.02
N ALA A 174 0.08 -4.25 -6.24
CA ALA A 174 1.37 -3.60 -5.99
C ALA A 174 2.15 -3.47 -7.30
N SER A 175 2.81 -2.32 -7.51
CA SER A 175 3.61 -2.09 -8.71
C SER A 175 4.99 -2.71 -8.57
N ILE A 176 5.38 -3.58 -9.51
CA ILE A 176 6.74 -4.12 -9.58
C ILE A 176 7.79 -3.07 -9.98
N SER A 177 7.36 -2.01 -10.66
CA SER A 177 8.26 -0.98 -11.18
C SER A 177 8.50 0.18 -10.20
N ALA A 178 7.99 0.09 -8.97
CA ALA A 178 8.17 1.13 -7.97
C ALA A 178 9.67 1.30 -7.63
N ARG A 179 10.07 2.55 -7.41
CA ARG A 179 11.46 2.92 -7.17
C ARG A 179 11.63 3.47 -5.76
N PHE A 180 12.72 3.06 -5.11
CA PHE A 180 13.02 3.45 -3.75
C PHE A 180 14.07 4.55 -3.70
N THR A 181 13.77 5.62 -2.94
CA THR A 181 14.63 6.79 -2.69
C THR A 181 15.01 7.62 -3.92
N SER A 182 15.76 8.70 -3.70
CA SER A 182 16.37 9.52 -4.75
C SER A 182 17.38 8.78 -5.63
N LYS A 183 17.86 7.60 -5.21
CA LYS A 183 18.74 6.74 -6.01
C LYS A 183 17.96 5.82 -6.96
N GLU A 184 16.62 5.87 -6.95
CA GLU A 184 15.72 5.09 -7.80
C GLU A 184 16.03 3.58 -7.83
N LEU A 185 16.35 3.01 -6.67
CA LEU A 185 16.67 1.59 -6.55
C LEU A 185 15.45 0.74 -6.91
N SER A 186 15.63 -0.26 -7.78
CA SER A 186 14.63 -1.29 -8.04
C SER A 186 14.53 -2.27 -6.86
N TYR A 187 13.49 -3.08 -6.84
CA TYR A 187 13.40 -4.20 -5.90
C TYR A 187 14.53 -5.22 -6.07
N ALA A 188 14.98 -5.47 -7.31
CA ALA A 188 16.14 -6.33 -7.57
C ALA A 188 17.44 -5.74 -6.96
N ASP A 189 17.63 -4.41 -7.06
CA ASP A 189 18.80 -3.74 -6.46
C ASP A 189 18.80 -3.84 -4.93
N ILE A 190 17.63 -3.68 -4.31
CA ILE A 190 17.47 -3.81 -2.85
C ILE A 190 17.75 -5.25 -2.41
N ALA A 191 17.16 -6.24 -3.09
CA ALA A 191 17.42 -7.65 -2.81
C ALA A 191 18.91 -8.01 -2.98
N GLN A 192 19.58 -7.44 -3.98
CA GLN A 192 21.01 -7.63 -4.18
C GLN A 192 21.85 -7.05 -3.03
N LYS A 193 21.49 -5.87 -2.52
CA LYS A 193 22.16 -5.26 -1.35
C LYS A 193 22.01 -6.11 -0.09
N GLU A 194 20.86 -6.75 0.08
CA GLU A 194 20.58 -7.70 1.16
C GLU A 194 21.11 -9.11 0.89
N ARG A 195 21.80 -9.33 -0.24
CA ARG A 195 22.38 -10.62 -0.65
C ARG A 195 21.34 -11.75 -0.77
N LYS A 196 20.10 -11.40 -1.16
CA LYS A 196 19.01 -12.34 -1.41
C LYS A 196 18.97 -12.74 -2.88
N GLU A 197 19.83 -13.69 -3.27
CA GLU A 197 20.09 -14.06 -4.67
C GLU A 197 18.89 -14.69 -5.38
N HIS A 198 18.07 -15.47 -4.67
CA HIS A 198 16.86 -16.06 -5.22
C HIS A 198 15.83 -14.97 -5.56
N LEU A 199 15.63 -14.01 -4.67
CA LEU A 199 14.80 -12.83 -4.91
C LEU A 199 15.28 -11.99 -6.10
N VAL A 200 16.59 -11.76 -6.22
CA VAL A 200 17.17 -11.05 -7.38
C VAL A 200 16.81 -11.76 -8.69
N ARG A 201 16.90 -13.09 -8.73
CA ARG A 201 16.55 -13.88 -9.92
C ARG A 201 15.07 -13.74 -10.25
N LYS A 202 14.19 -13.90 -9.25
CA LYS A 202 12.74 -13.79 -9.42
C LYS A 202 12.30 -12.43 -9.94
N PHE A 203 12.85 -11.33 -9.42
CA PHE A 203 12.55 -9.99 -9.93
C PHE A 203 12.96 -9.82 -11.39
N LYS A 204 14.15 -10.30 -11.78
CA LYS A 204 14.62 -10.25 -13.18
C LYS A 204 13.74 -11.06 -14.12
N GLU A 205 13.33 -12.26 -13.71
CA GLU A 205 12.42 -13.12 -14.47
C GLU A 205 11.07 -12.42 -14.70
N TRP A 206 10.52 -11.77 -13.67
CA TRP A 206 9.24 -11.07 -13.77
C TRP A 206 9.33 -9.81 -14.64
N GLU A 207 10.39 -9.01 -14.50
CA GLU A 207 10.65 -7.85 -15.36
C GLU A 207 10.79 -8.24 -16.84
N ALA A 208 11.45 -9.37 -17.11
CA ALA A 208 11.59 -9.90 -18.47
C ALA A 208 10.25 -10.37 -19.05
N CYS A 209 9.38 -10.99 -18.24
CA CYS A 209 8.05 -11.45 -18.67
C CYS A 209 7.04 -10.31 -18.84
N SER A 210 7.24 -9.19 -18.14
CA SER A 210 6.33 -8.03 -18.18
C SER A 210 6.54 -7.12 -19.40
N SER A 211 7.56 -7.38 -20.21
CA SER A 211 7.74 -6.73 -21.51
C SER A 211 7.00 -7.52 -22.59
N PRO A 212 5.87 -7.01 -23.15
CA PRO A 212 5.31 -7.63 -24.33
C PRO A 212 6.24 -7.32 -25.50
N THR A 213 7.19 -8.21 -25.76
CA THR A 213 7.75 -8.29 -27.10
C THR A 213 6.60 -8.73 -27.98
N ILE A 214 6.02 -7.78 -28.70
CA ILE A 214 5.12 -8.04 -29.83
C ILE A 214 5.89 -8.96 -30.77
N MET A 215 5.67 -10.27 -30.62
CA MET A 215 6.00 -11.21 -31.68
C MET A 215 5.00 -10.96 -32.79
N ASN A 216 5.34 -10.02 -33.67
CA ASN A 216 4.88 -10.04 -35.04
C ASN A 216 5.40 -11.32 -35.69
N SER A 217 4.71 -12.44 -35.46
CA SER A 217 4.91 -13.69 -36.17
C SER A 217 3.57 -14.14 -36.76
N SER A 218 3.18 -13.46 -37.82
CA SER A 218 2.26 -13.97 -38.85
C SER A 218 2.67 -13.31 -40.16
N ARG A 219 3.89 -13.61 -40.61
CA ARG A 219 4.26 -13.43 -42.01
C ARG A 219 3.75 -14.68 -42.72
N GLU A 220 2.57 -14.57 -43.32
CA GLU A 220 2.07 -15.54 -44.28
C GLU A 220 3.10 -15.72 -45.41
N PRO A 221 3.41 -16.96 -45.83
CA PRO A 221 3.90 -17.22 -47.17
C PRO A 221 2.73 -17.70 -48.02
N SER A 222 2.19 -16.80 -48.84
CA SER A 222 1.33 -17.18 -49.96
C SER A 222 2.17 -17.87 -51.04
N CYS A 223 1.88 -19.13 -51.34
CA CYS A 223 2.29 -19.80 -52.57
C CYS A 223 1.17 -20.73 -53.03
N MET A 224 0.40 -20.29 -54.02
CA MET A 224 -0.42 -21.17 -54.86
C MET A 224 0.50 -21.96 -55.81
N PRO A 225 0.09 -23.17 -56.20
CA PRO A 225 0.18 -23.52 -57.60
C PRO A 225 -1.19 -23.89 -58.19
N VAL A 226 -1.36 -23.45 -59.42
CA VAL A 226 -2.48 -23.64 -60.35
C VAL A 226 -2.51 -25.07 -60.92
N GLY A 227 -3.72 -25.59 -61.17
CA GLY A 227 -4.03 -26.71 -62.09
C GLY A 227 -4.07 -28.09 -61.43
N ASP A 228 -4.99 -29.01 -61.70
CA ASP A 228 -5.96 -29.13 -62.80
C ASP A 228 -7.14 -30.05 -62.38
N ASN A 229 -8.18 -30.03 -63.21
CA ASN A 229 -9.51 -30.63 -63.05
C ASN A 229 -9.55 -32.15 -62.79
N ASP A 230 -10.57 -32.62 -62.07
CA ASP A 230 -11.47 -33.69 -62.52
C ASP A 230 -12.75 -33.76 -61.66
N GLN A 231 -13.89 -33.66 -62.34
CA GLN A 231 -15.25 -33.91 -61.83
C GLN A 231 -15.75 -35.20 -62.49
N PRO A 232 -16.51 -36.07 -61.79
CA PRO A 232 -17.97 -36.21 -62.07
C PRO A 232 -18.73 -36.60 -60.78
N ASP A 233 -20.05 -36.67 -60.63
CA ASP A 233 -21.24 -36.26 -61.38
C ASP A 233 -22.40 -36.21 -60.37
N ASN A 234 -23.40 -35.37 -60.65
CA ASN A 234 -24.84 -35.54 -60.40
C ASN A 234 -25.39 -36.11 -59.07
N ASN A 235 -26.11 -35.26 -58.31
CA ASN A 235 -27.60 -35.21 -58.37
C ASN A 235 -28.19 -34.22 -57.36
N ARG A 236 -28.90 -33.21 -57.88
CA ARG A 236 -29.97 -32.45 -57.20
C ARG A 236 -31.33 -33.10 -57.56
N PRO A 237 -32.42 -32.90 -56.79
CA PRO A 237 -33.26 -31.69 -56.92
C PRO A 237 -33.58 -31.04 -55.54
N GLN A 238 -33.61 -29.71 -55.39
CA GLN A 238 -34.76 -28.79 -55.58
C GLN A 238 -35.94 -29.15 -54.65
N GLU A 239 -36.55 -28.25 -53.88
CA GLU A 239 -36.88 -26.84 -54.05
C GLU A 239 -37.27 -26.22 -52.68
N GLY A 240 -37.13 -24.90 -52.54
CA GLY A 240 -37.62 -24.12 -51.39
C GLY A 240 -39.14 -23.90 -51.43
N PRO A 241 -39.70 -22.74 -51.02
CA PRO A 241 -39.04 -21.51 -50.55
C PRO A 241 -39.79 -20.76 -49.41
N ALA A 242 -39.26 -19.56 -49.13
CA ALA A 242 -39.97 -18.32 -48.76
C ALA A 242 -40.50 -18.20 -47.32
N ALA A 243 -39.96 -17.25 -46.55
CA ALA A 243 -40.53 -15.89 -46.35
C ALA A 243 -41.23 -15.85 -44.98
N ASP A 244 -41.33 -14.79 -44.20
CA ASP A 244 -40.88 -13.39 -44.17
C ASP A 244 -41.43 -12.89 -42.80
N GLU A 245 -41.20 -11.62 -42.45
CA GLU A 245 -41.90 -10.85 -41.41
C GLU A 245 -41.46 -11.16 -39.95
N GLY A 246 -40.79 -10.27 -39.22
CA GLY A 246 -40.88 -8.82 -39.23
C GLY A 246 -42.11 -8.37 -38.44
N ALA A 247 -41.94 -8.03 -37.15
CA ALA A 247 -42.60 -6.87 -36.52
C ALA A 247 -42.33 -6.84 -35.00
N SER A 248 -41.69 -5.74 -34.61
CA SER A 248 -41.84 -5.05 -33.34
C SER A 248 -43.30 -4.92 -32.90
N LEU A 249 -43.56 -4.81 -31.60
CA LEU A 249 -44.37 -3.73 -31.00
C LEU A 249 -44.40 -3.84 -29.46
N SER A 250 -43.81 -2.81 -28.86
CA SER A 250 -44.19 -2.03 -27.68
C SER A 250 -45.45 -2.43 -26.88
N ARG A 251 -45.33 -2.36 -25.55
CA ARG A 251 -46.14 -1.51 -24.65
C ARG A 251 -45.64 -1.67 -23.20
N GLU A 252 -45.01 -0.65 -22.59
CA GLU A 252 -45.63 0.51 -21.92
C GLU A 252 -46.25 0.18 -20.54
N SER A 253 -45.60 0.65 -19.48
CA SER A 253 -46.23 1.39 -18.35
C SER A 253 -45.08 1.87 -17.44
N SER A 254 -44.55 3.11 -17.56
CA SER A 254 -45.09 4.45 -17.25
C SER A 254 -45.26 4.72 -15.75
N CYS A 255 -44.28 5.41 -15.14
CA CYS A 255 -44.38 6.78 -14.58
C CYS A 255 -44.80 6.79 -13.10
N THR A 256 -44.23 7.58 -12.19
CA THR A 256 -43.75 8.97 -12.24
C THR A 256 -42.53 9.16 -11.31
N VAL A 257 -41.44 9.81 -11.74
CA VAL A 257 -41.18 11.27 -11.79
C VAL A 257 -41.20 11.93 -10.42
N ASP A 258 -40.02 12.29 -9.90
CA ASP A 258 -39.75 13.66 -9.49
C ASP A 258 -38.30 14.01 -9.88
N ASP A 259 -38.21 15.13 -10.56
CA ASP A 259 -37.13 15.63 -11.39
C ASP A 259 -36.80 17.05 -10.89
N VAL A 260 -35.59 17.54 -11.21
CA VAL A 260 -35.22 18.98 -11.34
C VAL A 260 -34.59 19.69 -10.08
N PRO A 261 -33.51 20.50 -10.23
CA PRO A 261 -32.14 20.02 -10.09
C PRO A 261 -31.18 21.13 -9.50
N PRO A 262 -29.97 21.47 -10.04
CA PRO A 262 -28.86 21.96 -9.20
C PRO A 262 -28.66 23.49 -9.25
N ASN A 263 -28.12 24.08 -8.19
CA ASN A 263 -27.40 25.34 -8.30
C ASN A 263 -26.57 25.63 -7.04
N ASN A 264 -25.25 25.74 -7.16
CA ASN A 264 -24.66 27.06 -7.27
C ASN A 264 -23.13 27.00 -7.37
N LYS A 265 -22.65 27.88 -8.24
CA LYS A 265 -21.25 28.15 -8.58
C LYS A 265 -20.49 28.80 -7.42
N ARG A 266 -19.17 28.59 -7.45
CA ARG A 266 -18.09 29.32 -6.73
C ARG A 266 -18.33 30.84 -6.62
N PRO A 267 -17.63 31.46 -5.66
CA PRO A 267 -16.62 32.45 -6.07
C PRO A 267 -15.19 32.04 -5.70
N ARG A 268 -14.28 32.36 -6.61
CA ARG A 268 -12.84 32.55 -6.34
C ARG A 268 -12.68 33.85 -5.55
N GLU A 269 -11.79 33.86 -4.58
CA GLU A 269 -11.15 35.08 -4.08
C GLU A 269 -9.65 34.81 -3.98
N ASP A 270 -8.92 35.23 -5.00
CA ASP A 270 -7.60 35.84 -4.82
C ASP A 270 -7.83 37.35 -4.85
N PRO A 271 -7.12 38.11 -4.01
CA PRO A 271 -6.47 39.28 -4.58
C PRO A 271 -5.03 39.47 -4.09
N GLU A 272 -4.20 39.76 -5.09
CA GLU A 272 -3.22 40.85 -5.12
C GLU A 272 -1.94 40.75 -4.26
N VAL A 273 -0.87 40.51 -5.02
CA VAL A 273 0.46 41.11 -4.87
C VAL A 273 0.37 42.62 -4.65
N ASN A 274 0.95 43.11 -3.54
CA ASN A 274 1.49 44.46 -3.40
C ASN A 274 2.80 44.31 -2.62
N GLY A 275 3.97 44.54 -3.20
CA GLY A 275 4.49 45.89 -3.41
C GLY A 275 5.40 46.26 -2.23
N GLY A 276 6.72 46.04 -2.39
CA GLY A 276 7.68 46.16 -1.29
C GLY A 276 7.99 47.59 -0.82
N ALA A 277 8.59 47.71 0.37
CA ALA A 277 9.43 48.84 0.76
C ALA A 277 10.39 48.50 1.92
N LYS A 278 11.68 48.49 1.59
CA LYS A 278 12.85 49.12 2.26
C LYS A 278 12.91 49.29 3.79
N ARG A 279 14.01 48.74 4.36
CA ARG A 279 15.04 49.31 5.27
C ARG A 279 14.63 50.23 6.46
N ALA A 280 15.10 49.86 7.65
CA ALA A 280 15.91 50.63 8.63
C ALA A 280 16.37 49.65 9.73
N ARG A 281 17.66 49.36 10.01
CA ARG A 281 18.70 50.09 10.78
C ARG A 281 18.25 50.79 12.08
N GLY A 282 18.91 50.40 13.18
CA GLY A 282 18.97 51.06 14.50
C GLY A 282 18.33 50.19 15.58
N ALA A 283 18.97 49.79 16.68
CA ALA A 283 20.28 50.10 17.25
C ALA A 283 20.82 48.86 17.97
#